data_AF-A0A8E0MF89-F1
#
_entry.id   AF-A0A8E0MF89-F1
#
_cell.length_a   1.000
_cell.length_b   1.000
_cell.length_c   1.000
_cell.angle_alpha   90.00
_cell.angle_beta   90.00
_cell.angle_gamma   90.00
#
_symmetry.space_group_name_H-M   'P 1'
#
loop_
_entity.id
_entity.type
_entity.pdbx_description
1 polymer ?
#
loop_
_entity_poly.entity_id
_entity_poly.type
_entity_poly.pdbx_seq_one_letter_code
_entity_poly.pdbx_strand_id
1 'polypeptide(L)' 'PDPEIYQQAQALLGLQAAEVIGFEDASAGVAAIKAAGQFAVGIGDARLLAAADYLVKDTAALQLSQLQAAFAKESGETNG' A
#
# COMPACT_ATOMS: atom_id res chain seq x y z
N PRO A 1 -13.23 -7.59 1.03
CA PRO A 1 -12.60 -8.21 -0.16
C PRO A 1 -11.50 -9.14 0.34
N ASP A 2 -11.22 -10.22 -0.38
CA ASP A 2 -10.28 -11.24 0.09
C ASP A 2 -8.81 -10.79 -0.08
N PRO A 3 -7.97 -10.80 0.98
CA PRO A 3 -6.56 -10.44 0.90
C PRO A 3 -5.65 -11.52 0.30
N GLU A 4 -6.16 -12.72 0.01
CA GLU A 4 -5.35 -13.91 -0.33
C GLU A 4 -4.29 -13.64 -1.41
N ILE A 5 -4.65 -12.96 -2.50
CA ILE A 5 -3.70 -12.64 -3.58
C ILE A 5 -2.51 -11.79 -3.12
N TYR A 6 -2.72 -10.84 -2.20
CA TYR A 6 -1.65 -10.00 -1.66
C TYR A 6 -0.79 -10.77 -0.64
N GLN A 7 -1.42 -11.62 0.18
CA GLN A 7 -0.72 -12.48 1.13
C GLN A 7 0.13 -13.56 0.42
N GLN A 8 -0.39 -14.14 -0.65
CA GLN A 8 0.36 -15.08 -1.48
C GLN A 8 1.55 -14.40 -2.16
N ALA A 9 1.37 -13.18 -2.69
CA ALA A 9 2.46 -12.44 -3.33
C ALA A 9 3.64 -12.18 -2.39
N GLN A 10 3.39 -11.72 -1.15
CA GLN A 10 4.46 -11.52 -0.18
C GLN A 10 5.11 -12.86 0.25
N ALA A 11 4.32 -13.92 0.40
CA ALA A 11 4.83 -15.24 0.80
C ALA A 11 5.74 -15.84 -0.27
N LEU A 12 5.40 -15.68 -1.56
CA LEU A 12 6.24 -16.12 -2.69
C LEU A 12 7.59 -15.41 -2.73
N LEU A 13 7.66 -14.17 -2.23
CA LEU A 13 8.88 -13.36 -2.15
C LEU A 13 9.61 -13.52 -0.82
N GLY A 14 9.05 -14.26 0.14
CA GLY A 14 9.62 -14.40 1.49
C GLY A 14 9.60 -13.10 2.30
N LEU A 15 8.67 -12.19 2.00
CA LEU A 15 8.55 -10.88 2.63
C LEU A 15 7.42 -10.86 3.68
N GLN A 16 7.61 -10.06 4.73
CA GLN A 16 6.57 -9.68 5.67
C GLN A 16 5.67 -8.60 5.08
N ALA A 17 4.45 -8.47 5.59
CA ALA A 17 3.51 -7.46 5.09
C ALA A 17 4.04 -6.03 5.27
N ALA A 18 4.80 -5.80 6.35
CA ALA A 18 5.49 -4.54 6.65
C ALA A 18 6.71 -4.25 5.76
N GLU A 19 7.04 -5.14 4.82
CA GLU A 19 8.10 -4.97 3.81
C GLU A 19 7.52 -4.74 2.40
N VAL A 20 6.19 -4.70 2.27
CA VAL A 20 5.49 -4.68 0.98
C VAL A 20 4.59 -3.45 0.84
N ILE A 21 4.70 -2.80 -0.31
CA ILE A 21 3.79 -1.75 -0.77
C ILE A 21 2.88 -2.35 -1.86
N GLY A 22 1.58 -2.29 -1.66
CA GLY A 22 0.57 -2.62 -2.67
C GLY A 22 0.04 -1.37 -3.38
N PHE A 23 -0.25 -1.47 -4.67
CA PHE A 23 -0.81 -0.37 -5.47
C PHE A 23 -2.20 -0.75 -6.00
N GLU A 24 -3.14 0.20 -5.99
CA GLU A 24 -4.47 -0.03 -6.55
C GLU A 24 -5.22 1.23 -7.03
N ASP A 25 -6.15 1.05 -7.97
CA ASP A 25 -7.06 2.09 -8.46
C ASP A 25 -8.54 1.86 -8.09
N ALA A 26 -8.88 0.75 -7.40
CA ALA A 26 -10.22 0.49 -6.88
C ALA A 26 -10.27 0.33 -5.34
N SER A 27 -11.39 0.76 -4.77
CA SER A 27 -11.63 0.69 -3.32
C SER A 27 -11.60 -0.75 -2.77
N ALA A 28 -12.05 -1.71 -3.58
CA ALA A 28 -12.05 -3.13 -3.21
C ALA A 28 -10.61 -3.67 -3.09
N GLY A 29 -9.72 -3.32 -4.01
CA GLY A 29 -8.34 -3.78 -3.96
C GLY A 29 -7.53 -3.06 -2.88
N VAL A 30 -7.74 -1.75 -2.67
CA VAL A 30 -7.18 -1.03 -1.49
C VAL A 30 -7.57 -1.75 -0.19
N ALA A 31 -8.84 -2.11 -0.02
CA ALA A 31 -9.29 -2.83 1.16
C ALA A 31 -8.66 -4.23 1.29
N ALA A 32 -8.35 -4.91 0.18
CA ALA A 32 -7.65 -6.18 0.19
C ALA A 32 -6.17 -6.03 0.60
N ILE A 33 -5.46 -4.99 0.12
CA ILE A 33 -4.08 -4.66 0.55
C ILE A 33 -4.05 -4.41 2.06
N LYS A 34 -4.96 -3.57 2.57
CA LYS A 34 -5.06 -3.27 4.00
C LYS A 34 -5.36 -4.53 4.83
N ALA A 35 -6.26 -5.40 4.34
CA ALA A 35 -6.56 -6.67 5.01
C ALA A 35 -5.38 -7.67 4.98
N ALA A 36 -4.45 -7.54 4.03
CA ALA A 36 -3.19 -8.28 4.01
C ALA A 36 -2.13 -7.71 4.99
N GLY A 37 -2.41 -6.58 5.65
CA GLY A 37 -1.46 -5.90 6.55
C GLY A 37 -0.37 -5.12 5.82
N GLN A 38 -0.54 -4.89 4.51
CA GLN A 38 0.41 -4.18 3.66
C GLN A 38 0.10 -2.68 3.61
N PHE A 39 1.09 -1.88 3.20
CA PHE A 39 0.91 -0.45 2.94
C PHE A 39 0.22 -0.24 1.59
N ALA A 40 -0.90 0.49 1.58
CA ALA A 40 -1.71 0.69 0.38
C ALA A 40 -1.47 2.05 -0.29
N VAL A 41 -1.06 2.02 -1.55
CA VAL A 41 -0.99 3.20 -2.43
C VAL A 41 -2.18 3.21 -3.37
N GLY A 42 -3.06 4.19 -3.23
CA GLY A 42 -4.17 4.45 -4.13
C GLY A 42 -3.76 5.36 -5.30
N ILE A 43 -4.20 5.03 -6.52
CA ILE A 43 -3.93 5.80 -7.74
C ILE A 43 -5.28 6.22 -8.35
N GLY A 44 -5.68 7.48 -8.17
CA GLY A 44 -6.92 8.00 -8.78
C GLY A 44 -7.75 8.93 -7.87
N ASP A 45 -9.07 8.73 -7.85
CA ASP A 45 -10.00 9.60 -7.12
C ASP A 45 -9.86 9.41 -5.60
N ALA A 46 -9.46 10.49 -4.92
CA ALA A 46 -9.20 10.49 -3.49
C ALA A 46 -10.43 10.14 -2.62
N ARG A 47 -11.66 10.34 -3.12
CA ARG A 47 -12.89 9.95 -2.40
C ARG A 47 -13.14 8.47 -2.54
N LEU A 48 -12.92 7.91 -3.73
CA LEU A 48 -13.04 6.46 -3.96
C LEU A 48 -12.01 5.68 -3.16
N LEU A 49 -10.79 6.21 -3.06
CA LEU A 49 -9.62 5.52 -2.50
C LEU A 49 -9.24 6.05 -1.11
N ALA A 50 -10.19 6.61 -0.36
CA ALA A 50 -9.95 7.24 0.94
C ALA A 50 -9.36 6.30 2.02
N ALA A 51 -9.39 4.98 1.80
CA ALA A 51 -8.82 3.97 2.68
C ALA A 51 -7.33 3.65 2.41
N ALA A 52 -6.73 4.25 1.36
CA ALA A 52 -5.31 4.07 1.07
C ALA A 52 -4.44 4.89 2.03
N ASP A 53 -3.25 4.37 2.32
CA ASP A 53 -2.26 5.03 3.20
C ASP A 53 -1.55 6.18 2.48
N TYR A 54 -1.44 6.08 1.16
CA TYR A 54 -0.88 7.11 0.30
C TYR A 54 -1.68 7.21 -1.00
N LEU A 55 -1.91 8.43 -1.48
CA LEU A 55 -2.74 8.70 -2.65
C LEU A 55 -1.97 9.52 -3.68
N VAL A 56 -2.01 9.07 -4.93
CA VAL A 56 -1.55 9.84 -6.09
C VAL A 56 -2.66 9.95 -7.13
N LYS A 57 -2.62 11.01 -7.94
CA LYS A 57 -3.64 11.26 -8.97
C LYS A 57 -3.56 10.24 -10.12
N ASP A 58 -2.35 9.89 -10.52
CA ASP A 58 -2.05 9.02 -11.65
C ASP A 58 -0.65 8.42 -11.48
N THR A 59 -0.27 7.51 -12.37
CA THR A 59 1.00 6.79 -12.31
C THR A 59 2.21 7.71 -12.56
N ALA A 60 2.05 8.85 -13.23
CA ALA A 60 3.13 9.81 -13.44
C ALA A 60 3.53 10.54 -12.16
N ALA A 61 2.64 10.58 -11.16
CA ALA A 61 2.91 11.15 -9.84
C ALA A 61 3.65 10.17 -8.89
N LEU A 62 3.92 8.93 -9.30
CA LEU A 62 4.68 7.98 -8.50
C LEU A 62 6.17 8.36 -8.46
N GLN A 63 6.62 8.79 -7.28
CA GLN A 63 8.02 9.12 -7.03
C GLN A 63 8.55 8.22 -5.93
N LEU A 64 9.59 7.44 -6.23
CA LEU A 64 10.15 6.44 -5.31
C LEU A 64 10.53 7.05 -3.95
N SER A 65 11.15 8.23 -3.95
CA SER A 65 11.54 8.94 -2.72
C SER A 65 10.35 9.31 -1.84
N GLN A 66 9.22 9.68 -2.43
CA GLN A 66 8.00 10.00 -1.70
C GLN A 66 7.34 8.75 -1.12
N LEU A 67 7.32 7.65 -1.91
CA LEU A 67 6.80 6.36 -1.45
C LEU A 67 7.60 5.80 -0.28
N GLN A 68 8.94 5.85 -0.37
CA GLN A 68 9.82 5.43 0.73
C GLN A 68 9.60 6.26 1.99
N ALA A 69 9.48 7.59 1.84
CA ALA A 69 9.23 8.48 2.97
C ALA A 69 7.86 8.27 3.61
N ALA A 70 6.82 7.96 2.82
CA ALA A 70 5.49 7.64 3.32
C ALA A 70 5.48 6.29 4.04
N PHE A 71 6.09 5.26 3.43
CA PHE A 71 6.18 3.92 3.99
C PHE A 71 6.94 3.88 5.31
N ALA A 72 8.08 4.58 5.41
CA ALA A 72 8.88 4.65 6.64
C ALA A 72 8.12 5.30 7.82
N LYS A 73 7.24 6.27 7.54
CA LYS A 73 6.42 6.93 8.57
C LYS A 73 5.35 5.99 9.14
N GLU A 74 4.78 5.12 8.31
CA GLU A 74 3.75 4.17 8.73
C GLU A 74 4.35 2.97 9.46
N SER A 75 5.52 2.50 9.05
CA SER A 75 6.20 1.34 9.66
C SER A 75 6.83 1.62 11.02
N GLY A 76 6.81 2.87 11.50
CA GLY A 76 7.27 3.24 12.83
C GLY A 76 8.75 2.95 13.06
N GLU A 77 9.63 3.90 12.71
CA GLU A 77 10.85 4.08 13.49
C GLU A 77 10.45 4.38 14.94
N THR A 78 10.42 3.35 15.80
CA THR A 78 10.81 3.49 17.20
C THR A 78 12.30 3.81 17.22
N ASN A 79 12.66 5.08 16.97
CA ASN A 79 13.95 5.61 17.39
C ASN A 79 13.82 6.02 18.86
N GLY A 80 14.09 5.06 19.75
CA GLY A 80 14.28 5.20 21.19
C GLY A 80 15.29 4.17 21.66
#